data_AF-R4V258-F1
#
_entry.id   AF-R4V258-F1
#
_cell.length_a   1.000
_cell.length_b   1.000
_cell.length_c   1.000
_cell.angle_alpha   90.00
_cell.angle_beta   90.00
_cell.angle_gamma   90.00
#
_symmetry.space_group_name_H-M   'P 1'
#
loop_
_entity.id
_entity.type
_entity.pdbx_description
1 polymer ?
#
loop_
_entity_poly.entity_id
_entity_poly.type
_entity_poly.pdbx_seq_one_letter_code
_entity_poly.pdbx_strand_id
1 'polypeptide(L)'
;MLGSALSFNIPVGFKILKREQQIYFAYGSLIGILSVPFGLVVGGATMNLTEHKISFIKVLLNAVPITVLTILIGPCLFFFPNKTLKGFLGFASAINFLMVFGAALGIFQNLTEFHFPLFNSMVTHEIEGGDNALEHGLLAAG
;
A
#
# COMPACT_ATOMS: atom_id res chain seq x y z
N MET A 1 -0.63 -7.93 -2.50
CA MET A 1 -0.76 -7.73 -1.04
C MET A 1 0.12 -6.60 -0.50
N LEU A 2 1.31 -6.34 -1.05
CA LEU A 2 2.17 -5.26 -0.53
C LEU A 2 1.50 -3.87 -0.62
N GLY A 3 0.79 -3.60 -1.72
CA GLY A 3 0.03 -2.35 -1.90
C GLY A 3 -0.99 -2.11 -0.79
N SER A 4 -1.83 -3.11 -0.48
CA SER A 4 -2.81 -3.00 0.61
C SER A 4 -2.16 -2.90 1.99
N ALA A 5 -1.02 -3.55 2.21
CA ALA A 5 -0.29 -3.39 3.47
C ALA A 5 0.23 -1.96 3.65
N LEU A 6 0.78 -1.35 2.59
CA LEU A 6 1.29 0.02 2.61
C LEU A 6 0.18 1.06 2.71
N SER A 7 -0.91 0.90 1.95
CA SER A 7 -2.01 1.85 1.93
C SER A 7 -2.91 1.73 3.15
N PHE A 8 -3.13 0.53 3.69
CA PHE A 8 -4.13 0.32 4.74
C PHE A 8 -3.52 -0.13 6.07
N ASN A 9 -2.85 -1.29 6.11
CA ASN A 9 -2.40 -1.87 7.39
C ASN A 9 -1.44 -0.96 8.14
N ILE A 10 -0.51 -0.31 7.44
CA ILE A 10 0.47 0.58 8.04
C ILE A 10 -0.21 1.84 8.62
N PRO A 11 -0.99 2.62 7.86
CA PRO A 11 -1.72 3.78 8.41
C PRO A 11 -2.71 3.43 9.53
N VAL A 12 -3.51 2.37 9.37
CA VAL A 12 -4.52 1.97 10.35
C VAL A 12 -3.86 1.47 11.63
N GLY A 13 -2.86 0.59 11.52
CA GLY A 13 -2.09 0.12 12.67
C GLY A 13 -1.40 1.28 13.40
N PHE A 14 -0.87 2.25 12.65
CA PHE A 14 -0.24 3.44 13.22
C PHE A 14 -1.21 4.30 14.03
N LYS A 15 -2.46 4.46 13.56
CA LYS A 15 -3.51 5.22 14.25
C LYS A 15 -3.97 4.57 15.56
N ILE A 16 -4.01 3.23 15.59
CA ILE A 16 -4.51 2.48 16.75
C ILE A 16 -3.44 2.39 17.86
N LEU A 17 -2.17 2.38 17.49
CA LEU A 17 -1.05 2.22 18.44
C LEU A 17 -0.70 3.50 19.21
N LYS A 18 -0.20 3.33 20.44
CA LYS A 18 0.40 4.42 21.23
C LYS A 18 1.70 4.91 20.57
N ARG A 19 2.01 6.19 20.75
CA ARG A 19 3.17 6.88 20.13
C ARG A 19 4.52 6.22 20.45
N GLU A 20 4.65 5.58 21.60
CA GLU A 20 5.85 4.84 22.00
C GLU A 20 6.00 3.52 21.23
N GLN A 21 4.89 2.87 20.90
CA GLN A 21 4.86 1.55 20.25
C GLN A 21 4.99 1.63 18.73
N GLN A 22 4.69 2.81 18.16
CA GLN A 22 4.78 3.13 16.75
C GLN A 22 6.17 2.85 16.15
N ILE A 23 7.25 3.07 16.90
CA ILE A 23 8.62 2.79 16.43
C ILE A 23 8.86 1.28 16.28
N TYR A 24 8.39 0.47 17.23
CA TYR A 24 8.51 -0.99 17.16
C TYR A 24 7.68 -1.57 16.03
N PHE A 25 6.47 -1.04 15.81
CA PHE A 25 5.62 -1.41 14.68
C PHE A 25 6.27 -1.09 13.32
N ALA A 26 6.86 0.10 13.20
CA ALA A 26 7.59 0.50 12.01
C ALA A 26 8.79 -0.42 11.72
N TYR A 27 9.53 -0.80 12.76
CA TYR A 27 10.65 -1.71 12.64
C TYR A 27 10.22 -3.10 12.15
N GLY A 28 9.16 -3.66 12.75
CA GLY A 28 8.58 -4.94 12.31
C GLY A 28 8.05 -4.89 10.87
N SER A 29 7.40 -3.79 10.50
CA SER A 29 6.87 -3.60 9.14
C SER A 29 7.99 -3.51 8.10
N LEU A 30 9.07 -2.77 8.40
CA LEU A 30 10.22 -2.63 7.51
C LEU A 30 10.96 -3.97 7.33
N ILE A 31 11.14 -4.74 8.41
CA ILE A 31 11.71 -6.10 8.33
C ILE A 31 10.81 -7.02 7.51
N GLY A 32 9.49 -6.94 7.69
CA GLY A 32 8.53 -7.71 6.90
C GLY A 32 8.61 -7.37 5.41
N ILE A 33 8.78 -6.10 5.04
CA ILE A 33 9.00 -5.70 3.64
C ILE A 33 10.32 -6.26 3.12
N LEU A 34 11.39 -6.24 3.93
CA LEU A 34 12.71 -6.78 3.57
C LEU A 34 12.71 -8.29 3.29
N SER A 35 11.79 -9.07 3.87
CA SER A 35 11.70 -10.51 3.65
C SER A 35 10.89 -10.91 2.40
N VAL A 36 10.13 -9.98 1.81
CA VAL A 36 9.29 -10.23 0.62
C VAL A 36 10.05 -10.81 -0.58
N PRO A 37 11.21 -10.28 -1.03
CA PRO A 37 11.93 -10.85 -2.17
C PRO A 37 12.35 -12.30 -1.92
N PHE A 38 12.70 -12.66 -0.68
CA PHE A 38 13.04 -14.04 -0.32
C PHE A 38 11.82 -14.95 -0.45
N GLY A 39 10.65 -14.51 0.05
CA GLY A 39 9.38 -15.22 -0.14
C GLY A 39 8.99 -15.39 -1.61
N LEU A 40 9.26 -14.39 -2.45
CA LEU A 40 9.02 -14.46 -3.90
C LEU A 40 9.94 -15.47 -4.59
N VAL A 41 11.21 -15.58 -4.21
CA VAL A 41 12.14 -16.58 -4.77
C VAL A 41 11.71 -17.99 -4.40
N VAL A 42 11.38 -18.23 -3.12
CA VAL A 42 10.93 -19.55 -2.65
C VAL A 42 9.57 -19.91 -3.25
N GLY A 43 8.61 -18.99 -3.27
CA GLY A 43 7.29 -19.21 -3.88
C GLY A 43 7.34 -19.39 -5.40
N GLY A 44 8.21 -18.65 -6.08
CA GLY A 44 8.45 -18.81 -7.52
C GLY A 44 9.12 -20.15 -7.84
N ALA A 45 9.99 -20.65 -6.95
CA ALA A 45 10.61 -21.97 -7.10
C ALA A 45 9.60 -23.11 -6.89
N THR A 46 8.71 -23.01 -5.87
CA THR A 46 7.68 -24.03 -5.63
C THR A 46 6.62 -24.07 -6.73
N MET A 47 6.31 -22.93 -7.37
CA MET A 47 5.41 -22.88 -8.54
C MET A 47 5.92 -23.67 -9.75
N ASN A 48 7.22 -23.95 -9.86
CA ASN A 48 7.77 -24.79 -10.92
C ASN A 48 7.29 -26.26 -10.81
N LEU A 49 6.90 -26.69 -9.60
CA LEU A 49 6.48 -28.06 -9.29
C LEU A 49 4.98 -28.32 -9.58
N THR A 50 4.21 -27.30 -9.97
CA THR A 50 2.76 -27.39 -10.24
C THR A 50 2.46 -27.46 -11.75
N GLU A 51 1.30 -27.97 -12.13
CA GLU A 51 0.86 -28.11 -13.53
C GLU A 51 0.80 -26.78 -14.31
N HIS A 52 0.55 -25.66 -13.61
CA HIS A 52 0.62 -24.32 -14.19
C HIS A 52 2.04 -23.75 -14.15
N LYS A 53 2.89 -24.20 -15.09
CA LYS A 53 4.26 -23.69 -15.25
C LYS A 53 4.26 -22.24 -15.73
N ILE A 54 4.42 -21.32 -14.79
CA ILE A 54 4.81 -19.94 -15.10
C ILE A 54 6.33 -19.90 -15.19
N SER A 55 6.87 -19.26 -16.24
CA SER A 55 8.31 -19.07 -16.35
C SER A 55 8.85 -18.32 -15.14
N PHE A 56 9.80 -18.93 -14.42
CA PHE A 56 10.47 -18.34 -13.26
C PHE A 56 11.02 -16.93 -13.56
N ILE A 57 11.45 -16.70 -14.81
CA ILE A 57 11.93 -15.40 -15.30
C ILE A 57 10.82 -14.34 -15.26
N LYS A 58 9.57 -14.69 -15.60
CA LYS A 58 8.43 -13.75 -15.53
C LYS A 58 8.09 -13.37 -14.09
N VAL A 59 8.17 -14.33 -13.16
CA VAL A 59 7.97 -14.07 -11.72
C VAL A 59 9.06 -13.11 -11.22
N LEU A 60 10.31 -13.36 -11.59
CA LEU A 60 11.44 -12.54 -11.16
C LEU A 60 11.41 -11.13 -11.77
N LEU A 61 11.00 -10.98 -13.04
CA LEU A 61 10.80 -9.68 -13.69
C LEU A 61 9.73 -8.84 -12.98
N ASN A 62 8.63 -9.45 -12.54
CA ASN A 62 7.62 -8.76 -11.73
C ASN A 62 8.13 -8.43 -10.32
N ALA A 63 9.04 -9.24 -9.79
CA ALA A 63 9.68 -9.01 -8.50
C ALA A 63 10.76 -7.90 -8.53
N VAL A 64 11.20 -7.45 -9.70
CA VAL A 64 12.21 -6.36 -9.84
C VAL A 64 11.85 -5.11 -9.03
N PRO A 65 10.66 -4.49 -9.18
CA PRO A 65 10.32 -3.27 -8.43
C PRO A 65 10.43 -3.44 -6.92
N ILE A 66 9.94 -4.56 -6.37
CA ILE A 66 10.01 -4.81 -4.93
C ILE A 66 11.42 -5.16 -4.46
N THR A 67 12.20 -5.87 -5.28
CA THR A 67 13.59 -6.21 -5.00
C THR A 67 14.47 -4.96 -4.95
N VAL A 68 14.28 -4.03 -5.89
CA VAL A 68 14.97 -2.73 -5.89
C VAL A 68 14.64 -1.95 -4.62
N LEU A 69 13.36 -1.90 -4.23
CA LEU A 69 12.92 -1.20 -3.02
C LEU A 69 13.58 -1.77 -1.76
N THR A 70 13.63 -3.10 -1.64
CA THR A 70 14.21 -3.77 -0.47
C THR A 70 15.72 -3.66 -0.39
N ILE A 71 16.42 -3.73 -1.53
CA ILE A 71 17.86 -3.48 -1.59
C ILE A 71 18.19 -2.02 -1.24
N LEU A 72 17.32 -1.06 -1.53
CA LEU A 72 17.51 0.34 -1.16
C LEU A 72 17.28 0.57 0.34
N ILE A 73 16.20 0.02 0.89
CA ILE A 73 15.80 0.23 2.29
C ILE A 73 16.67 -0.57 3.27
N GLY A 74 17.12 -1.78 2.90
CA GLY A 74 17.88 -2.67 3.79
C GLY A 74 19.15 -2.05 4.35
N PRO A 75 20.07 -1.54 3.51
CA PRO A 75 21.27 -0.83 3.95
C PRO A 75 20.93 0.45 4.72
N CYS A 76 19.91 1.21 4.30
CA CYS A 76 19.47 2.41 5.02
C CYS A 76 19.01 2.08 6.44
N LEU A 77 18.33 0.95 6.63
CA LEU A 77 17.90 0.48 7.94
C LEU A 77 19.09 0.01 8.79
N PHE A 78 20.08 -0.66 8.18
CA PHE A 78 21.27 -1.13 8.88
C PHE A 78 22.19 0.01 9.35
N PHE A 79 22.49 0.97 8.47
CA PHE A 79 23.40 2.09 8.79
C PHE A 79 22.72 3.24 9.55
N PHE A 80 21.44 3.51 9.29
CA PHE A 80 20.72 4.65 9.89
C PHE A 80 19.32 4.26 10.38
N PRO A 81 19.20 3.33 11.34
CA PRO A 81 17.90 2.80 11.78
C PRO A 81 16.96 3.90 12.26
N ASN A 82 17.45 4.83 13.09
CA ASN A 82 16.63 5.91 13.65
C ASN A 82 16.10 6.89 12.59
N LYS A 83 16.87 7.16 11.52
CA LYS A 83 16.44 8.06 10.44
C LYS A 83 15.42 7.36 9.53
N THR A 84 15.70 6.11 9.17
CA THR A 84 14.81 5.28 8.35
C THR A 84 13.47 5.06 9.04
N LEU A 85 13.47 4.78 10.34
CA LEU A 85 12.26 4.64 11.15
C LEU A 85 11.44 5.94 11.16
N LYS A 86 12.05 7.09 11.49
CA LYS A 86 11.35 8.38 11.46
C LYS A 86 10.79 8.73 10.08
N GLY A 87 11.55 8.42 9.01
CA GLY A 87 11.10 8.60 7.64
C GLY A 87 9.87 7.73 7.33
N PHE A 88 9.89 6.46 7.75
CA PHE A 88 8.74 5.57 7.61
C PHE A 88 7.52 6.04 8.40
N LEU A 89 7.71 6.60 9.60
CA LEU A 89 6.61 7.20 10.37
C LEU A 89 5.99 8.41 9.65
N GLY A 90 6.83 9.28 9.08
CA GLY A 90 6.38 10.41 8.28
C GLY A 90 5.62 9.95 7.02
N PHE A 91 6.13 8.92 6.35
CA PHE A 91 5.49 8.31 5.19
C PHE A 91 4.11 7.72 5.53
N ALA A 92 3.99 6.95 6.61
CA ALA A 92 2.72 6.40 7.07
C ALA A 92 1.70 7.50 7.39
N SER A 93 2.16 8.59 8.03
CA SER A 93 1.32 9.76 8.32
C SER A 93 0.86 10.47 7.05
N ALA A 94 1.73 10.60 6.04
CA ALA A 94 1.40 11.20 4.75
C ALA A 94 0.36 10.37 3.98
N ILE A 95 0.48 9.04 3.96
CA ILE A 95 -0.53 8.16 3.34
C ILE A 95 -1.86 8.31 4.09
N ASN A 96 -1.85 8.28 5.42
CA ASN A 96 -3.07 8.48 6.21
C ASN A 96 -3.75 9.81 5.87
N PHE A 97 -2.97 10.89 5.74
CA PHE A 97 -3.51 12.19 5.32
C PHE A 97 -4.13 12.10 3.93
N LEU A 98 -3.43 11.51 2.95
CA LEU A 98 -3.93 11.38 1.58
C LEU A 98 -5.23 10.57 1.52
N MET A 99 -5.34 9.49 2.30
CA MET A 99 -6.56 8.68 2.37
C MET A 99 -7.74 9.44 2.96
N VAL A 100 -7.55 10.10 4.11
CA VAL A 100 -8.63 10.88 4.74
C VAL A 100 -9.04 12.04 3.85
N PHE A 101 -8.08 12.72 3.22
CA PHE A 101 -8.34 13.82 2.31
C PHE A 101 -9.08 13.38 1.04
N GLY A 102 -8.64 12.28 0.42
CA GLY A 102 -9.31 11.69 -0.75
C GLY A 102 -10.74 11.26 -0.44
N ALA A 103 -10.96 10.62 0.71
CA ALA A 103 -12.30 10.24 1.16
C ALA A 103 -13.19 11.46 1.41
N ALA A 104 -12.67 12.49 2.10
CA ALA A 104 -13.41 13.72 2.36
C ALA A 104 -13.76 14.46 1.06
N LEU A 105 -12.83 14.55 0.12
CA LEU A 105 -13.08 15.13 -1.21
C LEU A 105 -14.14 14.34 -1.97
N GLY A 106 -14.04 13.01 -2.02
CA GLY A 106 -15.01 12.17 -2.72
C GLY A 106 -16.44 12.35 -2.18
N ILE A 107 -16.60 12.36 -0.85
CA ILE A 107 -17.90 12.63 -0.20
C ILE A 107 -18.40 14.04 -0.54
N PHE A 108 -17.52 15.04 -0.47
CA PHE A 108 -17.88 16.42 -0.78
C PHE A 108 -18.34 16.60 -2.24
N GLN A 109 -17.63 16.02 -3.19
CA GLN A 109 -17.98 16.07 -4.60
C GLN A 109 -19.31 15.36 -4.89
N ASN A 110 -19.57 14.23 -4.22
CA ASN A 110 -20.82 13.49 -4.38
C ASN A 110 -22.03 14.24 -3.81
N LEU A 111 -21.86 15.01 -2.72
CA LEU A 111 -22.95 15.77 -2.11
C LEU A 111 -23.19 17.14 -2.78
N THR A 112 -22.15 17.76 -3.34
CA THR A 112 -22.22 19.16 -3.82
C THR A 112 -22.26 19.25 -5.34
N GLU A 113 -22.15 18.13 -6.06
CA GLU A 113 -22.07 18.06 -7.54
C GLU A 113 -21.01 19.00 -8.14
N PHE A 114 -19.97 19.33 -7.36
CA PHE A 114 -18.88 20.19 -7.79
C PHE A 114 -17.70 19.33 -8.23
N HIS A 115 -17.55 19.17 -9.55
CA HIS A 115 -16.59 18.26 -10.14
C HIS A 115 -15.23 18.93 -10.37
N PHE A 116 -14.21 18.50 -9.62
CA PHE A 116 -12.83 18.93 -9.87
C PHE A 116 -12.27 18.12 -11.05
N PRO A 117 -11.63 18.75 -12.04
CA PRO A 117 -11.18 18.06 -13.26
C PRO A 117 -10.18 16.92 -13.01
N LEU A 118 -9.41 16.97 -11.92
CA LEU A 118 -8.47 15.92 -11.53
C LEU A 118 -9.10 14.77 -10.72
N PHE A 119 -10.23 15.01 -10.04
CA PHE A 119 -10.87 14.03 -9.14
C PHE A 119 -12.26 13.61 -9.63
N ASN A 120 -12.66 14.05 -10.82
CA ASN A 120 -13.98 13.82 -11.39
C ASN A 120 -14.32 12.33 -11.47
N SER A 121 -13.31 11.49 -11.75
CA SER A 121 -13.44 10.03 -11.83
C SER A 121 -13.88 9.34 -10.53
N MET A 122 -13.88 10.04 -9.38
CA MET A 122 -14.37 9.48 -8.12
C MET A 122 -15.89 9.49 -8.02
N VAL A 123 -16.56 10.37 -8.77
CA VAL A 123 -18.00 10.68 -8.64
C VAL A 123 -18.75 10.57 -9.96
N THR A 124 -18.07 10.53 -11.10
CA THR A 124 -18.74 10.23 -12.38
C THR A 124 -19.20 8.79 -12.44
N HIS A 125 -20.47 8.61 -12.78
CA HIS A 125 -21.05 7.32 -13.11
C HIS A 125 -20.36 6.75 -14.36
N GLU A 126 -19.70 5.59 -14.25
CA GLU A 126 -19.05 4.92 -15.40
C GLU A 126 -20.09 4.40 -16.41
N ILE A 127 -21.35 4.27 -15.99
CA ILE A 127 -22.51 3.81 -16.78
C ILE A 127 -23.72 4.66 -16.35
N GLU A 128 -24.54 5.17 -17.28
CA GLU A 128 -25.80 5.85 -16.94
C GLU A 128 -26.67 4.96 -16.03
N GLY A 129 -26.73 5.28 -14.73
CA GLY A 129 -27.45 4.52 -13.71
C GLY A 129 -26.66 3.45 -12.95
N GLY A 130 -25.33 3.37 -13.11
CA GLY A 130 -24.44 2.48 -12.33
C GLY A 130 -23.80 3.17 -11.12
N ASP A 131 -23.42 2.39 -10.11
CA ASP A 131 -22.78 2.89 -8.88
C ASP A 131 -21.49 3.68 -9.19
N ASN A 132 -21.25 4.75 -8.42
CA ASN A 132 -20.02 5.53 -8.53
C ASN A 132 -18.83 4.78 -7.89
N ALA A 133 -17.61 5.14 -8.30
CA ALA A 133 -16.38 4.59 -7.68
C ALA A 133 -16.36 4.79 -6.15
N LEU A 134 -16.96 5.87 -5.64
CA LEU A 134 -17.18 6.12 -4.23
C LEU A 134 -18.13 5.09 -3.59
N GLU A 135 -19.26 4.78 -4.23
CA GLU A 135 -20.28 3.86 -3.69
C GLU A 135 -19.78 2.43 -3.67
N HIS A 136 -19.11 1.99 -4.73
CA HIS A 136 -18.40 0.70 -4.73
C HIS A 136 -17.34 0.63 -3.63
N GLY A 137 -16.59 1.72 -3.40
CA GLY A 137 -15.62 1.81 -2.31
C GLY A 137 -16.27 1.74 -0.92
N LEU A 138 -17.42 2.38 -0.73
CA LEU A 138 -18.17 2.38 0.53
C LEU A 138 -18.77 1.00 0.83
N LEU A 139 -19.37 0.36 -0.18
CA LEU A 139 -19.94 -0.99 -0.09
C LEU A 139 -18.88 -2.06 0.14
N ALA A 140 -17.65 -1.88 -0.34
CA ALA A 140 -16.55 -2.79 -0.06
C ALA A 140 -15.98 -2.63 1.36
N ALA A 141 -16.21 -1.48 2.01
CA ALA A 141 -15.66 -1.15 3.33
C ALA A 141 -16.65 -1.33 4.49
N GLY A 142 -17.96 -1.29 4.22
CA GLY A 142 -19.05 -1.55 5.18
C GLY A 142 -19.56 -2.98 5.12
#